data_AF-A0A349E8M1-F1
#
_entry.id   AF-A0A349E8M1-F1
#
_cell.length_a   1.000
_cell.length_b   1.000
_cell.length_c   1.000
_cell.angle_alpha   90.00
_cell.angle_beta   90.00
_cell.angle_gamma   90.00
#
_symmetry.space_group_name_H-M   'P 1'
#
loop_
_entity.id
_entity.type
_entity.pdbx_description
1 polymer ?
#
loop_
_entity_poly.entity_id
_entity_poly.type
_entity_poly.pdbx_seq_one_letter_code
_entity_poly.pdbx_strand_id
1 'polypeptide(L)'
;MPNHKKNTLKRQLKLQTLLILGLLTLSPATFAGEYSDALSDCLLRSTTEEGKHSLVKWMFAAMALHPAVAEIADVSLSAREQANRQMAELHIDLLGTRCFNETRLALSNEGALALQTSFTVLGQVAATNLFSEPNVAAGLASLETYINAEDLERSLEIGQ
;
A
#
# COMPACT_ATOMS: atom_id res chain seq x y z
N MET A 1 -18.66 -59.31 -32.62
CA MET A 1 -19.37 -58.07 -32.24
C MET A 1 -18.49 -57.20 -31.34
N PRO A 2 -17.80 -56.13 -31.83
CA PRO A 2 -16.98 -55.26 -30.96
C PRO A 2 -17.22 -53.73 -31.09
N ASN A 3 -18.30 -53.27 -31.76
CA ASN A 3 -18.40 -51.85 -32.15
C ASN A 3 -19.13 -50.92 -31.15
N HIS A 4 -19.91 -51.47 -30.22
CA HIS A 4 -20.79 -50.64 -29.35
C HIS A 4 -20.05 -49.98 -28.18
N LYS A 5 -19.08 -50.67 -27.54
CA LYS A 5 -18.34 -50.13 -26.38
C LYS A 5 -17.45 -48.94 -26.72
N LYS A 6 -16.83 -48.93 -27.92
CA LYS A 6 -15.91 -47.87 -28.37
C LYS A 6 -16.64 -46.52 -28.58
N ASN A 7 -17.89 -46.54 -29.04
CA ASN A 7 -18.68 -45.34 -29.26
C ASN A 7 -19.14 -44.68 -27.95
N THR A 8 -19.50 -45.46 -26.93
CA THR A 8 -19.83 -44.94 -25.59
C THR A 8 -18.63 -44.29 -24.91
N LEU A 9 -17.43 -44.89 -25.02
CA LEU A 9 -16.21 -44.34 -24.39
C LEU A 9 -15.78 -43.02 -25.06
N LYS A 10 -15.86 -42.93 -26.39
CA LYS A 10 -15.59 -41.69 -27.14
C LYS A 10 -16.60 -40.58 -26.82
N ARG A 11 -17.86 -40.93 -26.57
CA ARG A 11 -18.93 -39.98 -26.23
C ARG A 11 -18.77 -39.44 -24.81
N GLN A 12 -18.37 -40.30 -23.86
CA GLN A 12 -18.03 -39.92 -22.48
C GLN A 12 -16.81 -38.98 -22.46
N LEU A 13 -15.77 -39.30 -23.22
CA LEU A 13 -14.56 -38.47 -23.30
C LEU A 13 -14.85 -37.08 -23.88
N LYS A 14 -15.61 -37.00 -24.99
CA LYS A 14 -16.04 -35.72 -25.58
C LYS A 14 -16.91 -34.87 -24.63
N LEU A 15 -17.79 -35.50 -23.84
CA LEU A 15 -18.66 -34.80 -22.90
C LEU A 15 -17.87 -34.25 -21.71
N GLN A 16 -16.88 -35.00 -21.21
CA GLN A 16 -15.95 -34.53 -20.19
C GLN A 16 -15.06 -33.38 -20.70
N THR A 17 -14.60 -33.42 -21.96
CA THR A 17 -13.82 -32.30 -22.53
C THR A 17 -14.67 -31.04 -22.67
N LEU A 18 -15.95 -31.16 -23.03
CA LEU A 18 -16.87 -30.01 -23.11
C LEU A 18 -17.16 -29.39 -21.73
N LEU A 19 -17.29 -30.22 -20.69
CA LEU A 19 -17.56 -29.77 -19.33
C LEU A 19 -16.37 -29.00 -18.74
N ILE A 20 -15.15 -29.47 -18.96
CA ILE A 20 -13.92 -28.80 -18.48
C ILE A 20 -13.72 -27.46 -19.20
N LEU A 21 -14.02 -27.38 -20.50
CA LEU A 21 -13.89 -26.14 -21.27
C LEU A 21 -14.94 -25.08 -20.86
N GLY A 22 -16.12 -25.49 -20.38
CA GLY A 22 -17.16 -24.60 -19.87
C GLY A 22 -16.87 -23.99 -18.50
N LEU A 23 -16.04 -24.62 -17.66
CA LEU A 23 -15.67 -24.06 -16.35
C LEU A 23 -14.60 -22.95 -16.44
N LEU A 24 -13.82 -22.89 -17.52
CA LEU A 24 -12.78 -21.88 -17.72
C LEU A 24 -13.30 -20.49 -18.15
N THR A 25 -14.58 -20.36 -18.49
CA THR A 25 -15.17 -19.07 -18.89
C THR A 25 -15.85 -18.31 -17.74
N LEU A 26 -15.96 -18.92 -16.56
CA LEU A 26 -16.39 -18.23 -15.34
C LEU A 26 -15.16 -17.72 -14.59
N SER A 27 -14.39 -16.83 -15.21
CA SER A 27 -13.50 -15.99 -14.43
C SER A 27 -14.39 -15.08 -13.58
N PRO A 28 -14.33 -15.12 -12.24
CA PRO A 28 -14.92 -14.04 -11.46
C PRO A 28 -14.33 -12.73 -12.00
N ALA A 29 -15.17 -11.71 -12.17
CA ALA A 29 -14.67 -10.36 -12.35
C ALA A 29 -13.85 -10.05 -11.09
N THR A 30 -12.54 -10.22 -11.19
CA THR A 30 -11.63 -9.73 -10.18
C THR A 30 -11.77 -8.23 -10.26
N PHE A 31 -12.49 -7.64 -9.30
CA PHE A 31 -12.37 -6.23 -8.99
C PHE A 31 -10.95 -6.01 -8.43
N ALA A 32 -9.96 -6.12 -9.31
CA ALA A 32 -8.71 -5.40 -9.14
C ALA A 32 -9.16 -3.95 -8.97
N GLY A 33 -8.75 -3.30 -7.88
CA GLY A 33 -9.29 -2.01 -7.46
C GLY A 33 -8.92 -0.89 -8.43
N GLU A 34 -9.41 -0.94 -9.66
CA GLU A 34 -9.13 -0.01 -10.75
C GLU A 34 -9.44 1.42 -10.31
N TYR A 35 -10.53 1.61 -9.57
CA TYR A 35 -10.91 2.93 -9.09
C TYR A 35 -10.07 3.36 -7.88
N SER A 36 -9.68 2.42 -7.00
CA SER A 36 -8.67 2.68 -5.95
C SER A 36 -7.31 3.05 -6.55
N ASP A 37 -6.88 2.39 -7.62
CA ASP A 37 -5.61 2.64 -8.28
C ASP A 37 -5.63 4.02 -8.95
N ALA A 38 -6.72 4.35 -9.67
CA ALA A 38 -6.90 5.68 -10.26
C ALA A 38 -6.91 6.80 -9.21
N LEU A 39 -7.56 6.57 -8.06
CA LEU A 39 -7.52 7.51 -6.93
C LEU A 39 -6.11 7.63 -6.35
N SER A 40 -5.41 6.51 -6.13
CA SER A 40 -4.03 6.48 -5.65
C SER A 40 -3.12 7.32 -6.56
N ASP A 41 -3.18 7.10 -7.87
CA ASP A 41 -2.41 7.84 -8.86
C ASP A 41 -2.71 9.34 -8.83
N CYS A 42 -4.00 9.70 -8.72
CA CYS A 42 -4.38 11.10 -8.58
C CYS A 42 -3.83 11.72 -7.30
N LEU A 43 -3.93 11.05 -6.16
CA LEU A 43 -3.41 11.53 -4.88
C LEU A 43 -1.90 11.78 -4.96
N LEU A 44 -1.15 10.81 -5.51
CA LEU A 44 0.30 10.92 -5.67
C LEU A 44 0.71 12.12 -6.54
N ARG A 45 0.01 12.32 -7.67
CA ARG A 45 0.30 13.41 -8.60
C ARG A 45 -0.17 14.78 -8.11
N SER A 46 -1.27 14.82 -7.37
CA SER A 46 -1.92 16.08 -6.95
C SER A 46 -1.39 16.61 -5.61
N THR A 47 -0.70 15.78 -4.82
CA THR A 47 -0.11 16.21 -3.55
C THR A 47 1.10 17.09 -3.80
N THR A 48 1.01 18.35 -3.38
CA THR A 48 2.10 19.34 -3.48
C THR A 48 3.24 19.02 -2.52
N GLU A 49 4.42 19.65 -2.70
CA GLU A 49 5.53 19.51 -1.75
C GLU A 49 5.14 19.92 -0.32
N GLU A 50 4.37 21.00 -0.17
CA GLU A 50 3.80 21.39 1.12
C GLU A 50 2.87 20.32 1.69
N GLY A 51 2.03 19.72 0.84
CA GLY A 51 1.17 18.60 1.23
C GLY A 51 1.96 17.38 1.68
N LYS A 52 3.07 17.05 1.01
CA LYS A 52 3.97 15.96 1.42
C LYS A 52 4.57 16.23 2.79
N HIS A 53 5.01 17.46 3.07
CA HIS A 53 5.49 17.85 4.39
C HIS A 53 4.40 17.76 5.46
N SER A 54 3.19 18.22 5.18
CA SER A 54 2.04 18.11 6.09
C SER A 54 1.72 16.66 6.41
N LEU A 55 1.74 15.78 5.40
CA LEU A 55 1.53 14.34 5.56
C LEU A 55 2.58 13.70 6.47
N VAL A 56 3.87 13.94 6.21
CA VAL A 56 4.97 13.42 7.02
C VAL A 56 4.91 13.92 8.46
N LYS A 57 4.66 15.22 8.68
CA LYS A 57 4.52 15.81 10.01
C LYS A 57 3.36 15.19 10.78
N TRP A 58 2.22 15.01 10.14
CA TRP A 58 1.05 14.37 10.73
C TRP A 58 1.33 12.91 11.11
N MET A 59 1.95 12.13 10.21
CA MET A 59 2.34 10.76 10.51
C MET A 59 3.30 10.70 11.71
N PHE A 60 4.36 11.51 11.73
CA PHE A 60 5.33 11.54 12.84
C PHE A 60 4.68 11.95 14.16
N ALA A 61 3.84 12.99 14.14
CA ALA A 61 3.12 13.47 15.32
C ALA A 61 2.21 12.38 15.92
N ALA A 62 1.59 11.55 15.09
CA ALA A 62 0.82 10.39 15.52
C ALA A 62 1.71 9.25 16.04
N MET A 63 2.79 8.91 15.33
CA MET A 63 3.73 7.85 15.74
C MET A 63 4.42 8.15 17.08
N ALA A 64 4.69 9.42 17.39
CA ALA A 64 5.25 9.86 18.66
C ALA A 64 4.36 9.53 19.89
N LEU A 65 3.09 9.16 19.68
CA LEU A 65 2.20 8.68 20.74
C LEU A 65 2.42 7.20 21.09
N HIS A 66 3.20 6.46 20.31
CA HIS A 66 3.43 5.04 20.57
C HIS A 66 4.23 4.86 21.86
N PRO A 67 3.80 4.00 22.82
CA PRO A 67 4.45 3.88 24.12
C PRO A 67 5.96 3.59 24.06
N ALA A 68 6.40 2.80 23.07
CA ALA A 68 7.81 2.46 22.91
C ALA A 68 8.74 3.64 22.53
N VAL A 69 8.19 4.78 22.10
CA VAL A 69 8.99 5.96 21.74
C VAL A 69 8.61 7.21 22.54
N ALA A 70 7.59 7.13 23.39
CA ALA A 70 7.05 8.30 24.10
C ALA A 70 8.08 8.98 25.03
N GLU A 71 9.07 8.24 25.53
CA GLU A 71 10.13 8.78 26.39
C GLU A 71 11.22 9.54 25.60
N ILE A 72 11.36 9.29 24.30
CA ILE A 72 12.39 9.88 23.43
C ILE A 72 11.82 10.84 22.38
N ALA A 73 10.49 10.88 22.21
CA ALA A 73 9.81 11.73 21.26
C ALA A 73 9.12 12.91 21.98
N ASP A 74 9.56 14.14 21.70
CA ASP A 74 8.94 15.36 22.23
C ASP A 74 8.10 16.07 21.16
N VAL A 75 6.83 15.66 21.04
CA VAL A 75 5.84 16.34 20.19
C VAL A 75 4.74 16.94 21.07
N SER A 76 4.74 18.28 21.17
CA SER A 76 3.74 19.01 21.97
C SER A 76 2.31 18.80 21.47
N LEU A 77 1.33 18.94 22.36
CA LEU A 77 -0.09 18.89 21.99
C LEU A 77 -0.45 19.90 20.89
N SER A 78 0.06 21.13 21.00
CA SER A 78 -0.18 22.19 20.00
C SER A 78 0.36 21.80 18.62
N ALA A 79 1.57 21.21 18.55
CA ALA A 79 2.15 20.73 17.30
C ALA A 79 1.31 19.59 16.68
N ARG A 80 0.81 18.65 17.51
CA ARG A 80 -0.07 17.57 17.04
C ARG A 80 -1.39 18.12 16.50
N GLU A 81 -2.01 19.07 17.19
CA GLU A 81 -3.25 19.69 16.72
C GLU A 81 -3.06 20.46 15.42
N GLN A 82 -1.95 21.19 15.29
CA GLN A 82 -1.62 21.88 14.04
C GLN A 82 -1.44 20.89 12.89
N ALA A 83 -0.72 19.78 13.12
CA ALA A 83 -0.55 18.74 12.10
C ALA A 83 -1.88 18.11 11.69
N ASN A 84 -2.81 17.87 12.63
CA ASN A 84 -4.15 17.37 12.34
C ASN A 84 -4.96 18.35 11.48
N ARG A 85 -4.91 19.66 11.77
CA ARG A 85 -5.61 20.69 10.98
C ARG A 85 -5.08 20.75 9.55
N GLN A 86 -3.77 20.79 9.39
CA GLN A 86 -3.10 20.80 8.08
C GLN A 86 -3.42 19.54 7.27
N MET A 87 -3.42 18.37 7.92
CA MET A 87 -3.76 17.12 7.23
C MET A 87 -5.24 17.05 6.83
N ALA A 88 -6.15 17.61 7.64
CA ALA A 88 -7.57 17.70 7.30
C ALA A 88 -7.81 18.62 6.10
N GLU A 89 -7.16 19.79 6.06
CA GLU A 89 -7.19 20.70 4.91
C GLU A 89 -6.68 20.01 3.64
N LEU A 90 -5.55 19.30 3.74
CA LEU A 90 -4.99 18.53 2.62
C LEU A 90 -5.95 17.43 2.13
N HIS A 91 -6.57 16.68 3.05
CA HIS A 91 -7.56 15.66 2.67
C HIS A 91 -8.75 16.26 1.93
N ILE A 92 -9.30 17.37 2.42
CA ILE A 92 -10.45 18.04 1.81
C ILE A 92 -10.09 18.56 0.42
N ASP A 93 -8.92 19.19 0.26
CA ASP A 93 -8.47 19.68 -1.05
C ASP A 93 -8.24 18.53 -2.04
N LEU A 94 -7.55 17.48 -1.63
CA LEU A 94 -7.27 16.33 -2.50
C LEU A 94 -8.55 15.59 -2.90
N LEU A 95 -9.36 15.16 -1.94
CA LEU A 95 -10.54 14.32 -2.21
C LEU A 95 -11.73 15.12 -2.75
N GLY A 96 -11.90 16.36 -2.27
CA GLY A 96 -13.04 17.21 -2.60
C GLY A 96 -12.84 18.07 -3.83
N THR A 97 -11.59 18.36 -4.22
CA THR A 97 -11.29 19.30 -5.30
C THR A 97 -10.41 18.67 -6.39
N ARG A 98 -9.17 18.26 -6.05
CA ARG A 98 -8.18 17.88 -7.07
C ARG A 98 -8.42 16.50 -7.68
N CYS A 99 -8.85 15.55 -6.85
CA CYS A 99 -9.11 14.15 -7.20
C CYS A 99 -10.59 13.80 -7.02
N PHE A 100 -11.48 14.79 -7.18
CA PHE A 100 -12.91 14.63 -6.92
C PHE A 100 -13.55 13.54 -7.78
N ASN A 101 -13.19 13.46 -9.06
CA ASN A 101 -13.77 12.49 -9.98
C ASN A 101 -13.38 11.06 -9.60
N GLU A 102 -12.09 10.84 -9.35
CA GLU A 102 -11.52 9.56 -8.93
C GLU A 102 -12.08 9.15 -7.57
N THR A 103 -12.17 10.09 -6.62
CA THR A 103 -12.76 9.87 -5.30
C THR A 103 -14.21 9.41 -5.42
N ARG A 104 -15.01 10.09 -6.26
CA ARG A 104 -16.42 9.73 -6.48
C ARG A 104 -16.56 8.35 -7.11
N LEU A 105 -15.74 8.03 -8.11
CA LEU A 105 -15.77 6.74 -8.79
C LEU A 105 -15.33 5.59 -7.86
N ALA A 106 -14.25 5.79 -7.11
CA ALA A 106 -13.75 4.85 -6.10
C ALA A 106 -14.83 4.55 -5.07
N LEU A 107 -15.44 5.58 -4.48
CA LEU A 107 -16.51 5.39 -3.50
C LEU A 107 -17.76 4.72 -4.08
N SER A 108 -18.13 5.04 -5.32
CA SER A 108 -19.36 4.53 -5.93
C SER A 108 -19.26 3.07 -6.36
N ASN A 109 -18.06 2.62 -6.76
CA ASN A 109 -17.84 1.27 -7.30
C ASN A 109 -17.20 0.32 -6.29
N GLU A 110 -16.35 0.81 -5.40
CA GLU A 110 -15.53 0.01 -4.48
C GLU A 110 -15.75 0.36 -2.99
N GLY A 111 -16.49 1.44 -2.71
CA GLY A 111 -16.87 1.83 -1.36
C GLY A 111 -15.73 2.45 -0.55
N ALA A 112 -15.91 2.51 0.77
CA ALA A 112 -14.98 3.18 1.68
C ALA A 112 -13.58 2.52 1.73
N LEU A 113 -13.50 1.22 1.42
CA LEU A 113 -12.22 0.51 1.36
C LEU A 113 -11.29 1.12 0.29
N ALA A 114 -11.86 1.68 -0.78
CA ALA A 114 -11.06 2.30 -1.83
C ALA A 114 -10.28 3.52 -1.35
N LEU A 115 -10.88 4.32 -0.45
CA LEU A 115 -10.17 5.42 0.20
C LEU A 115 -9.00 4.88 1.03
N GLN A 116 -9.24 3.84 1.85
CA GLN A 116 -8.20 3.25 2.69
C GLN A 116 -7.04 2.70 1.85
N THR A 117 -7.33 1.97 0.77
CA THR A 117 -6.30 1.46 -0.15
C THR A 117 -5.50 2.62 -0.75
N SER A 118 -6.19 3.65 -1.23
CA SER A 118 -5.53 4.80 -1.87
C SER A 118 -4.63 5.59 -0.92
N PHE A 119 -5.08 5.81 0.31
CA PHE A 119 -4.26 6.45 1.34
C PHE A 119 -3.11 5.56 1.82
N THR A 120 -3.27 4.24 1.78
CA THR A 120 -2.17 3.31 2.08
C THR A 120 -1.03 3.48 1.07
N VAL A 121 -1.35 3.56 -0.22
CA VAL A 121 -0.36 3.80 -1.28
C VAL A 121 0.32 5.17 -1.10
N LEU A 122 -0.46 6.24 -0.87
CA LEU A 122 0.10 7.56 -0.60
C LEU A 122 1.04 7.55 0.62
N GLY A 123 0.65 6.88 1.70
CA GLY A 123 1.44 6.72 2.92
C GLY A 123 2.74 5.92 2.69
N GLN A 124 2.71 4.87 1.88
CA GLN A 124 3.90 4.09 1.52
C GLN A 124 4.92 4.94 0.75
N VAL A 125 4.46 5.75 -0.21
CA VAL A 125 5.33 6.68 -0.94
C VAL A 125 5.88 7.76 0.00
N ALA A 126 5.05 8.30 0.89
CA ALA A 126 5.49 9.28 1.88
C ALA A 126 6.55 8.71 2.83
N ALA A 127 6.37 7.48 3.32
CA ALA A 127 7.34 6.78 4.15
C ALA A 127 8.65 6.51 3.39
N THR A 128 8.57 6.06 2.13
CA THR A 128 9.76 5.84 1.28
C THR A 128 10.55 7.13 1.10
N ASN A 129 9.86 8.25 0.82
CA ASN A 129 10.49 9.56 0.69
C ASN A 129 11.10 10.04 2.01
N LEU A 130 10.42 9.82 3.14
CA LEU A 130 10.94 10.16 4.47
C LEU A 130 12.25 9.43 4.77
N PHE A 131 12.31 8.11 4.55
CA PHE A 131 13.51 7.32 4.80
C PHE A 131 14.64 7.61 3.80
N SER A 132 14.31 8.15 2.62
CA SER A 132 15.29 8.57 1.61
C SER A 132 15.82 10.00 1.83
N GLU A 133 15.27 10.75 2.79
CA GLU A 133 15.75 12.09 3.12
C GLU A 133 17.18 12.01 3.70
N PRO A 134 18.14 12.83 3.23
CA PRO A 134 19.56 12.68 3.59
C PRO A 134 19.86 12.65 5.09
N ASN A 135 19.21 13.48 5.91
CA ASN A 135 19.44 13.52 7.36
C ASN A 135 18.83 12.30 8.06
N VAL A 136 17.65 11.86 7.62
CA VAL A 136 17.01 10.63 8.13
C VAL A 136 17.86 9.40 7.77
N ALA A 137 18.28 9.29 6.51
CA ALA A 137 19.12 8.20 6.03
C ALA A 137 20.47 8.16 6.78
N ALA A 138 21.12 9.31 6.98
CA ALA A 138 22.35 9.41 7.77
C ALA A 138 22.14 9.02 9.24
N GLY A 139 21.01 9.41 9.84
CA GLY A 139 20.63 9.00 11.19
C GLY A 139 20.47 7.48 11.31
N LEU A 140 19.83 6.83 10.33
CA LEU A 140 19.72 5.37 10.29
C LEU A 140 21.07 4.68 10.07
N ALA A 141 21.90 5.20 9.16
CA ALA A 141 23.24 4.65 8.88
C ALA A 141 24.17 4.74 10.09
N SER A 142 23.92 5.66 11.03
CA SER A 142 24.70 5.78 12.26
C SER A 142 24.66 4.53 13.14
N LEU A 143 23.72 3.60 12.91
CA LEU A 143 23.69 2.27 13.51
C LEU A 143 25.01 1.50 13.29
N GLU A 144 25.67 1.69 12.15
CA GLU A 144 26.95 1.03 11.81
C GLU A 144 28.03 1.28 12.86
N THR A 145 28.00 2.44 13.54
CA THR A 145 28.91 2.78 14.64
C THR A 145 28.82 1.79 15.82
N TYR A 146 27.69 1.12 15.96
CA TYR A 146 27.39 0.19 17.05
C TYR A 146 27.45 -1.28 16.63
N ILE A 147 27.63 -1.57 15.33
CA ILE A 147 27.76 -2.94 14.83
C ILE A 147 29.25 -3.30 14.79
N ASN A 148 29.63 -4.34 15.55
CA ASN A 148 30.96 -4.92 15.43
C ASN A 148 30.99 -5.87 14.22
N ALA A 149 31.79 -5.53 13.21
CA ALA A 149 31.90 -6.32 11.98
C ALA A 149 32.43 -7.74 12.24
N GLU A 150 33.41 -7.91 13.12
CA GLU A 150 34.02 -9.21 13.43
C GLU A 150 33.05 -10.15 14.14
N ASP A 151 32.25 -9.63 15.07
CA ASP A 151 31.21 -10.40 15.76
C ASP A 151 30.08 -10.79 14.80
N LEU A 152 29.73 -9.90 13.86
CA LEU A 152 28.75 -10.18 12.83
C LEU A 152 29.26 -11.23 11.83
N GLU A 153 30.48 -11.10 11.31
CA GLU A 153 31.12 -12.06 10.40
C GLU A 153 31.22 -13.45 11.02
N ARG A 154 31.63 -13.53 12.30
CA ARG A 154 31.68 -14.79 13.06
C ARG A 154 30.30 -15.41 13.21
N SER A 155 29.27 -14.59 13.45
CA SER A 155 27.88 -15.07 13.61
C SER A 155 27.26 -15.53 12.29
N LEU A 156 27.73 -15.00 11.15
CA LEU A 156 27.25 -15.35 9.82
C LEU A 156 28.03 -16.50 9.18
N GLU A 157 29.05 -17.05 9.85
CA GLU A 157 29.97 -18.07 9.31
C GLU A 157 30.66 -17.63 8.00
N ILE A 158 30.74 -16.32 7.75
CA ILE A 158 31.45 -15.75 6.60
C ILE A 158 32.90 -15.55 7.04
N GLY A 159 33.73 -16.58 6.89
CA GLY A 159 35.15 -16.48 7.29
C GLY A 159 35.86 -17.80 7.60
N GLN A 160 35.58 -18.87 6.85
CA GLN A 160 36.47 -20.05 6.77
C GLN A 160 37.04 -20.20 5.36
#